data_AF-A0A1V4Y0M8-F1
#
_entry.id   AF-A0A1V4Y0M8-F1
#
_cell.length_a   1.000
_cell.length_b   1.000
_cell.length_c   1.000
_cell.angle_alpha   90.00
_cell.angle_beta   90.00
_cell.angle_gamma   90.00
#
_symmetry.space_group_name_H-M   'P 1'
#
loop_
_entity.id
_entity.type
_entity.pdbx_description
1 polymer ?
#
loop_
_entity_poly.entity_id
_entity_poly.type
_entity_poly.pdbx_seq_one_letter_code
_entity_poly.pdbx_strand_id
1 'polypeptide(L)'
;MISDAQWRRLMEWITSQTGLYLPQDRLPDLKRRLLNAASEFHFDRIEPFVCWLLSTKLTQRQIETLASHLTVGETYFFRETLSLEALEKYILPELIASRRSMRYLRIWSAGCATGEEPYSIAIMLRRLIPDIEKWQITLLATDINPRFLERASQGIYREWSFRGDFQWLKDQYFTRTVDGRYRILEKIRKMVTFNYLNLATDPYPSLFNNTNAMDIIFCRNVLMYLEPSLAKLVVRRLYRALADEGWVLHSVTEGFHLLFTKFVAVTFPGVTLYQKKTNQVGALEIYRPSEHPKKEIVVKEGEKPDEWQAVSPTEELNYDWVREPEQVRKEPPISESLPAEAVEKSLEDSLYENAIQLFRHGLYQECEELLKSCLEHNPADFQGHVLMARLYADQGRLSDAQAWCEKAISINKLDAGCHYLRAVILIEQRRFTEAEQALRHALYLNPDFVLAHFTLGSLAREDLRISLSSRHFEHALLLLKNYQTNDILPESDGVTAGRMKDIISSVYSRKSAASGA
;
A
#
# COMPACT_ATOMS: atom_id res chain seq x y z
N MET A 1 -6.77 -40.19 11.12
CA MET A 1 -7.94 -39.37 11.53
C MET A 1 -7.41 -38.16 12.27
N ILE A 2 -7.73 -36.94 11.82
CA ILE A 2 -7.34 -35.69 12.48
C ILE A 2 -8.28 -35.47 13.68
N SER A 3 -7.73 -35.22 14.87
CA SER A 3 -8.53 -34.98 16.08
C SER A 3 -9.15 -33.58 16.10
N ASP A 4 -10.21 -33.38 16.88
CA ASP A 4 -10.84 -32.05 17.03
C ASP A 4 -9.88 -31.01 17.63
N ALA A 5 -8.90 -31.44 18.44
CA ALA A 5 -7.84 -30.59 18.95
C ALA A 5 -6.89 -30.14 17.82
N GLN A 6 -6.53 -31.04 16.90
CA GLN A 6 -5.70 -30.70 15.74
C GLN A 6 -6.44 -29.75 14.80
N TRP A 7 -7.74 -29.92 14.58
CA TRP A 7 -8.55 -28.99 13.79
C TRP A 7 -8.59 -27.60 14.41
N ARG A 8 -8.83 -27.49 15.73
CA ARG A 8 -8.81 -26.20 16.42
C ARG A 8 -7.47 -25.49 16.27
N ARG A 9 -6.37 -26.20 16.54
CA ARG A 9 -5.01 -25.65 16.38
C ARG A 9 -4.74 -25.22 14.94
N LEU A 10 -5.22 -25.96 13.94
CA LEU A 10 -5.06 -25.59 12.53
C LEU A 10 -5.85 -24.32 12.22
N MET A 11 -7.11 -24.23 12.68
CA MET A 11 -7.93 -23.03 12.46
C MET A 11 -7.29 -21.80 13.10
N GLU A 12 -6.83 -21.89 14.35
CA GLU A 12 -6.09 -20.82 15.04
C GLU A 12 -4.83 -20.42 14.27
N TRP A 13 -4.07 -21.40 13.78
CA TRP A 13 -2.88 -21.14 12.98
C TRP A 13 -3.23 -20.44 11.66
N ILE A 14 -4.23 -20.90 10.91
CA ILE A 14 -4.67 -20.26 9.66
C ILE A 14 -5.12 -18.81 9.94
N THR A 15 -5.91 -18.59 10.99
CA THR A 15 -6.32 -17.24 11.42
C THR A 15 -5.11 -16.36 11.71
N SER A 16 -4.07 -16.88 12.36
CA SER A 16 -2.86 -16.10 12.65
C SER A 16 -2.08 -15.67 11.41
N GLN A 17 -2.13 -16.47 10.32
CA GLN A 17 -1.39 -16.19 9.09
C GLN A 17 -2.22 -15.35 8.09
N THR A 18 -3.54 -15.53 8.07
CA THR A 18 -4.43 -14.97 7.04
C THR A 18 -5.41 -13.94 7.57
N GLY A 19 -5.63 -13.90 8.89
CA GLY A 19 -6.66 -13.10 9.54
C GLY A 19 -8.09 -13.64 9.42
N LEU A 20 -8.31 -14.68 8.62
CA LEU A 20 -9.64 -15.22 8.34
C LEU A 20 -10.24 -15.90 9.57
N TYR A 21 -11.47 -15.56 9.91
CA TYR A 21 -12.26 -16.25 10.91
C TYR A 21 -12.83 -17.55 10.36
N LEU A 22 -12.49 -18.66 11.02
CA LEU A 22 -12.92 -20.01 10.63
C LEU A 22 -13.79 -20.61 11.74
N PRO A 23 -15.12 -20.45 11.67
CA PRO A 23 -15.99 -20.97 12.71
C PRO A 23 -16.15 -22.49 12.58
N GLN A 24 -16.30 -23.18 13.73
CA GLN A 24 -16.31 -24.65 13.79
C GLN A 24 -17.47 -25.28 13.00
N ASP A 25 -18.61 -24.61 12.92
CA ASP A 25 -19.79 -25.03 12.16
C ASP A 25 -19.54 -25.08 10.64
N ARG A 26 -18.52 -24.35 10.15
CA ARG A 26 -18.08 -24.38 8.73
C ARG A 26 -16.90 -25.31 8.46
N LEU A 27 -16.55 -26.18 9.40
CA LEU A 27 -15.49 -27.18 9.22
C LEU A 27 -15.64 -28.04 7.94
N PRO A 28 -16.85 -28.45 7.50
CA PRO A 28 -17.00 -29.18 6.23
C PRO A 28 -16.54 -28.39 5.00
N ASP A 29 -16.82 -27.08 4.94
CA ASP A 29 -16.36 -26.22 3.84
C ASP A 29 -14.84 -26.02 3.89
N LEU A 30 -14.30 -25.80 5.10
CA LEU A 30 -12.86 -25.70 5.31
C LEU A 30 -12.15 -26.98 4.85
N LYS A 31 -12.65 -28.17 5.22
CA LYS A 31 -12.09 -29.46 4.77
C LYS A 31 -12.05 -29.57 3.25
N ARG A 32 -13.13 -29.19 2.57
CA ARG A 32 -13.20 -29.19 1.09
C ARG A 32 -12.15 -28.26 0.48
N ARG A 33 -12.03 -27.03 0.99
CA ARG A 33 -11.05 -26.05 0.49
C ARG A 33 -9.61 -26.49 0.77
N LEU A 34 -9.34 -27.05 1.94
CA LEU A 34 -8.03 -27.60 2.28
C LEU A 34 -7.67 -28.81 1.43
N LEU A 35 -8.63 -29.66 1.06
CA LEU A 35 -8.39 -30.77 0.15
C LEU A 35 -8.02 -30.27 -1.26
N ASN A 36 -8.70 -29.22 -1.75
CA ASN A 36 -8.33 -28.58 -3.01
C ASN A 36 -6.92 -27.96 -2.93
N ALA A 37 -6.60 -27.32 -1.81
CA ALA A 37 -5.26 -26.79 -1.58
C ALA A 37 -4.20 -27.90 -1.56
N ALA A 38 -4.45 -29.01 -0.85
CA ALA A 38 -3.53 -30.13 -0.70
C ALA A 38 -2.93 -30.60 -2.02
N SER A 39 -3.73 -30.64 -3.08
CA SER A 39 -3.28 -31.05 -4.43
C SER A 39 -2.14 -30.19 -4.98
N GLU A 40 -2.19 -28.87 -4.74
CA GLU A 40 -1.16 -27.91 -5.17
C GLU A 40 0.09 -27.95 -4.28
N PHE A 41 -0.03 -28.47 -3.06
CA PHE A 41 1.10 -28.76 -2.18
C PHE A 41 1.63 -30.20 -2.37
N HIS A 42 1.18 -30.92 -3.39
CA HIS A 42 1.56 -32.30 -3.70
C HIS A 42 1.18 -33.32 -2.61
N PHE A 43 0.03 -33.11 -1.95
CA PHE A 43 -0.58 -34.07 -1.04
C PHE A 43 -1.89 -34.63 -1.61
N ASP A 44 -2.00 -35.95 -1.70
CA ASP A 44 -3.20 -36.64 -2.17
C ASP A 44 -4.28 -36.80 -1.08
N ARG A 45 -3.92 -36.53 0.18
CA ARG A 45 -4.77 -36.75 1.35
C ARG A 45 -4.69 -35.58 2.32
N ILE A 46 -5.83 -35.28 2.97
CA ILE A 46 -5.94 -34.16 3.91
C ILE A 46 -5.17 -34.40 5.20
N GLU A 47 -5.08 -35.65 5.70
CA GLU A 47 -4.39 -35.95 6.95
C GLU A 47 -2.89 -35.60 6.94
N PRO A 48 -2.07 -36.09 5.98
CA PRO A 48 -0.66 -35.71 5.91
C PRO A 48 -0.48 -34.21 5.65
N PHE A 49 -1.37 -33.59 4.86
CA PHE A 49 -1.33 -32.15 4.61
C PHE A 49 -1.54 -31.32 5.88
N VAL A 50 -2.55 -31.66 6.70
CA VAL A 50 -2.81 -30.96 7.97
C VAL A 50 -1.67 -31.17 8.97
N CYS A 51 -1.12 -32.39 9.07
CA CYS A 51 0.06 -32.64 9.90
C CYS A 51 1.26 -31.79 9.46
N TRP A 52 1.47 -31.66 8.15
CA TRP A 52 2.53 -30.83 7.59
C TRP A 52 2.34 -29.34 7.89
N LEU A 53 1.13 -28.80 7.67
CA LEU A 53 0.80 -27.40 7.99
C LEU A 53 1.05 -27.07 9.48
N LEU A 54 0.75 -27.99 10.38
CA LEU A 54 0.93 -27.80 11.82
C LEU A 54 2.38 -27.95 12.32
N SER A 55 3.26 -28.54 11.51
CA SER A 55 4.65 -28.86 11.89
C SER A 55 5.69 -28.04 11.14
N THR A 56 5.30 -27.36 10.06
CA THR A 56 6.22 -26.65 9.17
C THR A 56 5.99 -25.15 9.22
N LYS A 57 7.07 -24.37 9.26
CA LYS A 57 7.01 -22.92 9.03
C LYS A 57 6.86 -22.68 7.53
N LEU A 58 5.68 -22.21 7.11
CA LEU A 58 5.43 -21.93 5.70
C LEU A 58 6.17 -20.68 5.23
N THR A 59 6.53 -20.68 3.95
CA THR A 59 6.94 -19.47 3.24
C THR A 59 5.74 -18.58 2.94
N GLN A 60 5.97 -17.29 2.69
CA GLN A 60 4.90 -16.35 2.32
C GLN A 60 4.10 -16.86 1.12
N ARG A 61 4.76 -17.28 0.04
CA ARG A 61 4.11 -17.82 -1.16
C ARG A 61 3.18 -19.00 -0.86
N GLN A 62 3.57 -19.87 0.07
CA GLN A 62 2.72 -20.99 0.51
C GLN A 62 1.50 -20.50 1.29
N ILE A 63 1.65 -19.47 2.13
CA ILE A 63 0.50 -18.81 2.80
C ILE A 63 -0.42 -18.18 1.77
N GLU A 64 0.13 -17.50 0.76
CA GLU A 64 -0.65 -16.89 -0.33
C GLU A 64 -1.39 -17.95 -1.16
N THR A 65 -0.74 -19.06 -1.50
CA THR A 65 -1.39 -20.21 -2.17
C THR A 65 -2.52 -20.77 -1.32
N LEU A 66 -2.32 -20.93 -0.01
CA LEU A 66 -3.37 -21.38 0.91
C LEU A 66 -4.53 -20.38 0.94
N ALA A 67 -4.25 -19.09 1.09
CA ALA A 67 -5.25 -18.02 1.08
C ALA A 67 -6.08 -18.03 -0.21
N SER A 68 -5.45 -18.34 -1.36
CA SER A 68 -6.15 -18.46 -2.65
C SER A 68 -7.28 -19.50 -2.70
N HIS A 69 -7.24 -20.53 -1.84
CA HIS A 69 -8.30 -21.54 -1.72
C HIS A 69 -9.30 -21.20 -0.61
N LEU A 70 -8.88 -20.43 0.38
CA LEU A 70 -9.68 -20.11 1.56
C LEU A 70 -10.56 -18.86 1.40
N THR A 71 -10.18 -17.93 0.53
CA THR A 71 -10.94 -16.69 0.35
C THR A 71 -12.18 -16.88 -0.53
N VAL A 72 -13.10 -15.92 -0.41
CA VAL A 72 -14.33 -15.84 -1.22
C VAL A 72 -14.22 -14.59 -2.09
N GLY A 73 -14.29 -14.77 -3.41
CA GLY A 73 -14.10 -13.69 -4.39
C GLY A 73 -15.38 -13.26 -5.10
N GLU A 74 -16.52 -13.30 -4.40
CA GLU A 74 -17.77 -12.85 -5.01
C GLU A 74 -17.77 -11.32 -5.11
N THR A 75 -17.72 -10.81 -6.34
CA THR A 75 -17.80 -9.38 -6.66
C THR A 75 -18.42 -9.19 -8.05
N TYR A 76 -18.88 -7.98 -8.33
CA TYR A 76 -19.50 -7.59 -9.60
C TYR A 76 -19.45 -6.07 -9.75
N PHE A 77 -19.53 -5.58 -10.99
CA PHE A 77 -19.48 -4.15 -11.28
C PHE A 77 -20.64 -3.42 -10.62
N PHE A 78 -20.34 -2.26 -10.04
CA PHE A 78 -21.30 -1.39 -9.36
C PHE A 78 -22.10 -2.08 -8.25
N ARG A 79 -21.46 -2.99 -7.51
CA ARG A 79 -22.03 -3.64 -6.32
C ARG A 79 -22.44 -2.61 -5.26
N GLU A 80 -23.56 -2.90 -4.56
CA GLU A 80 -24.27 -2.02 -3.60
C GLU A 80 -24.44 -0.59 -4.13
N THR A 81 -25.30 -0.45 -5.14
CA THR A 81 -25.51 0.76 -5.92
C THR A 81 -25.74 2.01 -5.06
N LEU A 82 -26.45 1.92 -3.93
CA LEU A 82 -26.71 3.07 -3.06
C LEU A 82 -25.43 3.71 -2.50
N SER A 83 -24.45 2.90 -2.09
CA SER A 83 -23.15 3.40 -1.60
C SER A 83 -22.38 4.12 -2.71
N LEU A 84 -22.41 3.58 -3.93
CA LEU A 84 -21.73 4.17 -5.08
C LEU A 84 -22.48 5.39 -5.64
N GLU A 85 -23.80 5.43 -5.54
CA GLU A 85 -24.58 6.62 -5.87
C GLU A 85 -24.29 7.78 -4.91
N ALA A 86 -24.18 7.49 -3.61
CA ALA A 86 -23.81 8.50 -2.63
C ALA A 86 -22.41 9.06 -2.93
N LEU A 87 -21.49 8.18 -3.30
CA LEU A 87 -20.16 8.55 -3.74
C LEU A 87 -20.17 9.42 -5.00
N GLU A 88 -20.85 8.99 -6.07
CA GLU A 88 -20.85 9.66 -7.37
C GLU A 88 -21.58 11.00 -7.34
N LYS A 89 -22.69 11.10 -6.58
CA LYS A 89 -23.54 12.30 -6.54
C LYS A 89 -23.10 13.35 -5.53
N TYR A 90 -22.44 12.95 -4.44
CA TYR A 90 -22.17 13.83 -3.30
C TYR A 90 -20.68 13.90 -2.95
N ILE A 91 -20.06 12.76 -2.63
CA ILE A 91 -18.69 12.74 -2.06
C ILE A 91 -17.63 13.11 -3.10
N LEU A 92 -17.62 12.44 -4.26
CA LEU A 92 -16.61 12.69 -5.30
C LEU A 92 -16.68 14.13 -5.85
N PRO A 93 -17.85 14.69 -6.19
CA PRO A 93 -17.93 16.08 -6.65
C PRO A 93 -17.34 17.09 -5.66
N GLU A 94 -17.62 16.94 -4.36
CA GLU A 94 -17.07 17.83 -3.32
C GLU A 94 -15.56 17.66 -3.15
N LEU A 95 -15.06 16.41 -3.13
CA LEU A 95 -13.62 16.14 -3.07
C LEU A 95 -12.88 16.65 -4.31
N ILE A 96 -13.43 16.46 -5.50
CA ILE A 96 -12.84 16.97 -6.74
C ILE A 96 -12.81 18.51 -6.72
N ALA A 97 -13.85 19.16 -6.21
CA ALA A 97 -13.87 20.61 -6.09
C ALA A 97 -12.81 21.11 -5.08
N SER A 98 -12.72 20.50 -3.90
CA SER A 98 -11.77 20.91 -2.86
C SER A 98 -10.31 20.64 -3.24
N ARG A 99 -10.05 19.58 -4.01
CA ARG A 99 -8.71 19.22 -4.50
C ARG A 99 -8.34 19.86 -5.84
N ARG A 100 -9.20 20.71 -6.43
CA ARG A 100 -9.01 21.23 -7.80
C ARG A 100 -7.71 22.02 -8.01
N SER A 101 -7.22 22.69 -6.97
CA SER A 101 -5.95 23.43 -7.00
C SER A 101 -4.74 22.50 -7.03
N MET A 102 -4.77 21.42 -6.24
CA MET A 102 -3.69 20.43 -6.14
C MET A 102 -3.76 19.37 -7.24
N ARG A 103 -4.95 19.14 -7.81
CA ARG A 103 -5.26 18.08 -8.80
C ARG A 103 -4.77 16.70 -8.40
N TYR A 104 -4.93 16.38 -7.12
CA TYR A 104 -4.50 15.14 -6.53
C TYR A 104 -5.66 14.44 -5.84
N LEU A 105 -5.76 13.12 -6.02
CA LEU A 105 -6.77 12.29 -5.37
C LEU A 105 -6.20 10.89 -5.11
N ARG A 106 -6.34 10.39 -3.88
CA ARG A 106 -5.90 9.04 -3.49
C ARG A 106 -7.08 8.20 -3.04
N ILE A 107 -7.24 7.05 -3.68
CA ILE A 107 -8.31 6.11 -3.41
C ILE A 107 -7.72 4.71 -3.27
N TRP A 108 -8.21 3.97 -2.27
CA TRP A 108 -7.81 2.59 -2.02
C TRP A 108 -9.02 1.66 -1.96
N SER A 109 -9.05 0.64 -2.82
CA SER A 109 -9.95 -0.52 -2.71
C SER A 109 -9.23 -1.65 -1.98
N ALA A 110 -9.55 -1.80 -0.69
CA ALA A 110 -9.00 -2.80 0.21
C ALA A 110 -9.88 -4.06 0.21
N GLY A 111 -9.32 -5.18 -0.29
CA GLY A 111 -10.04 -6.42 -0.58
C GLY A 111 -10.77 -6.37 -1.93
N CYS A 112 -10.06 -6.03 -2.99
CA CYS A 112 -10.64 -5.71 -4.30
C CYS A 112 -11.17 -6.93 -5.08
N ALA A 113 -10.92 -8.15 -4.61
CA ALA A 113 -11.21 -9.40 -5.31
C ALA A 113 -10.74 -9.34 -6.78
N THR A 114 -11.59 -9.70 -7.74
CA THR A 114 -11.24 -9.78 -9.17
C THR A 114 -11.30 -8.44 -9.91
N GLY A 115 -11.34 -7.32 -9.19
CA GLY A 115 -11.10 -5.98 -9.75
C GLY A 115 -12.34 -5.22 -10.22
N GLU A 116 -13.54 -5.78 -10.12
CA GLU A 116 -14.77 -5.09 -10.49
C GLU A 116 -14.97 -3.77 -9.72
N GLU A 117 -14.68 -3.74 -8.41
CA GLU A 117 -14.80 -2.53 -7.57
C GLU A 117 -13.84 -1.41 -8.01
N PRO A 118 -12.51 -1.61 -8.06
CA PRO A 118 -11.61 -0.54 -8.47
C PRO A 118 -11.87 -0.06 -9.90
N TYR A 119 -12.31 -0.93 -10.82
CA TYR A 119 -12.69 -0.47 -12.16
C TYR A 119 -14.00 0.32 -12.20
N SER A 120 -15.00 -0.03 -11.39
CA SER A 120 -16.17 0.83 -11.19
C SER A 120 -15.77 2.23 -10.73
N ILE A 121 -14.81 2.31 -9.80
CA ILE A 121 -14.26 3.59 -9.31
C ILE A 121 -13.55 4.34 -10.43
N ALA A 122 -12.66 3.69 -11.17
CA ALA A 122 -11.95 4.32 -12.29
C ALA A 122 -12.91 4.89 -13.34
N ILE A 123 -13.99 4.18 -13.65
CA ILE A 123 -15.03 4.63 -14.59
C ILE A 123 -15.78 5.85 -14.04
N MET A 124 -16.17 5.86 -12.77
CA MET A 124 -16.81 7.03 -12.14
C MET A 124 -15.89 8.25 -12.18
N LEU A 125 -14.61 8.11 -11.83
CA LEU A 125 -13.65 9.21 -11.89
C LEU A 125 -13.50 9.75 -13.31
N ARG A 126 -13.41 8.87 -14.32
CA ARG A 126 -13.32 9.28 -15.72
C ARG A 126 -14.54 10.06 -16.21
N ARG A 127 -15.73 9.75 -15.66
CA ARG A 127 -16.98 10.45 -15.97
C ARG A 127 -17.08 11.80 -15.27
N LEU A 128 -16.59 11.89 -14.02
CA LEU A 128 -16.72 13.09 -13.19
C LEU A 128 -15.61 14.13 -13.41
N ILE A 129 -14.45 13.72 -13.92
CA ILE A 129 -13.29 14.62 -14.12
C ILE A 129 -13.00 14.73 -15.63
N PRO A 130 -13.46 15.81 -16.31
CA PRO A 130 -13.26 15.95 -17.76
C PRO A 130 -11.79 16.02 -18.17
N ASP A 131 -10.96 16.69 -17.37
CA ASP A 131 -9.54 16.88 -17.59
C ASP A 131 -8.70 15.93 -16.72
N ILE A 132 -9.16 14.70 -16.53
CA ILE A 132 -8.53 13.70 -15.65
C ILE A 132 -7.06 13.44 -15.95
N GLU A 133 -6.61 13.65 -17.19
CA GLU A 133 -5.20 13.49 -17.56
C GLU A 133 -4.30 14.56 -16.93
N LYS A 134 -4.88 15.66 -16.45
CA LYS A 134 -4.19 16.71 -15.68
C LYS A 134 -4.22 16.43 -14.18
N TRP A 135 -4.87 15.34 -13.76
CA TRP A 135 -4.96 14.92 -12.38
C TRP A 135 -3.99 13.79 -12.09
N GLN A 136 -3.40 13.87 -10.91
CA GLN A 136 -2.66 12.78 -10.32
C GLN A 136 -3.62 11.94 -9.50
N ILE A 137 -4.07 10.83 -10.08
CA ILE A 137 -4.98 9.91 -9.41
C ILE A 137 -4.19 8.67 -8.99
N THR A 138 -4.20 8.42 -7.68
CA THR A 138 -3.77 7.13 -7.13
C THR A 138 -5.01 6.30 -6.89
N LEU A 139 -5.16 5.19 -7.61
CA LEU A 139 -6.22 4.21 -7.36
C LEU A 139 -5.58 2.85 -7.08
N LEU A 140 -5.27 2.64 -5.81
CA LEU A 140 -4.67 1.41 -5.29
C LEU A 140 -5.77 0.37 -5.07
N ALA A 141 -5.53 -0.86 -5.49
CA ALA A 141 -6.40 -2.00 -5.25
C ALA A 141 -5.59 -3.13 -4.64
N THR A 142 -5.99 -3.62 -3.46
CA THR A 142 -5.26 -4.68 -2.76
C THR A 142 -6.13 -5.87 -2.40
N ASP A 143 -5.55 -7.06 -2.38
CA ASP A 143 -6.21 -8.28 -1.93
C ASP A 143 -5.17 -9.26 -1.34
N ILE A 144 -5.63 -10.18 -0.49
CA ILE A 144 -4.83 -11.28 0.05
C ILE A 144 -4.76 -12.46 -0.94
N ASN A 145 -5.64 -12.52 -1.93
CA ASN A 145 -5.66 -13.61 -2.91
C ASN A 145 -4.90 -13.21 -4.19
N PRO A 146 -3.67 -13.72 -4.42
CA PRO A 146 -2.89 -13.39 -5.61
C PRO A 146 -3.59 -13.78 -6.93
N ARG A 147 -4.40 -14.85 -6.94
CA ARG A 147 -5.17 -15.25 -8.13
C ARG A 147 -6.26 -14.26 -8.49
N PHE A 148 -6.84 -13.59 -7.48
CA PHE A 148 -7.82 -12.54 -7.74
C PHE A 148 -7.14 -11.31 -8.34
N LEU A 149 -5.99 -10.91 -7.81
CA LEU A 149 -5.19 -9.81 -8.35
C LEU A 149 -4.70 -10.07 -9.77
N GLU A 150 -4.27 -11.30 -10.06
CA GLU A 150 -3.88 -11.69 -11.41
C GLU A 150 -5.05 -11.49 -12.39
N ARG A 151 -6.23 -12.02 -12.06
CA ARG A 151 -7.45 -11.86 -12.87
C ARG A 151 -7.85 -10.39 -13.01
N ALA A 152 -7.75 -9.61 -11.93
CA ALA A 152 -8.04 -8.19 -11.92
C ALA A 152 -7.12 -7.41 -12.88
N SER A 153 -5.82 -7.72 -12.86
CA SER A 153 -4.82 -7.09 -13.74
C SER A 153 -5.01 -7.41 -15.23
N GLN A 154 -5.58 -8.58 -15.53
CA GLN A 154 -5.97 -8.94 -16.90
C GLN A 154 -7.17 -8.12 -17.38
N GLY A 155 -8.10 -7.78 -16.47
CA GLY A 155 -9.28 -6.97 -16.77
C GLY A 155 -10.25 -7.66 -17.72
N ILE A 156 -10.39 -8.99 -17.64
CA ILE A 156 -11.26 -9.80 -18.49
C ILE A 156 -12.38 -10.44 -17.65
N TYR A 157 -13.61 -10.15 -18.02
CA TYR A 157 -14.82 -10.45 -17.26
C TYR A 157 -15.81 -11.29 -18.04
N ARG A 158 -16.64 -12.05 -17.31
CA ARG A 158 -17.76 -12.83 -17.87
C ARG A 158 -19.06 -12.05 -17.66
N GLU A 159 -20.13 -12.48 -18.31
CA GLU A 159 -21.46 -11.85 -18.16
C GLU A 159 -21.90 -11.76 -16.68
N TRP A 160 -21.54 -12.76 -15.86
CA TRP A 160 -21.86 -12.79 -14.43
C TRP A 160 -21.28 -11.62 -13.61
N SER A 161 -20.23 -10.96 -14.10
CA SER A 161 -19.67 -9.76 -13.46
C SER A 161 -20.57 -8.52 -13.63
N PHE A 162 -21.62 -8.59 -14.48
CA PHE A 162 -22.54 -7.51 -14.78
C PHE A 162 -23.96 -7.85 -14.29
N ARG A 163 -24.25 -7.60 -13.01
CA ARG A 163 -25.54 -7.96 -12.39
C ARG A 163 -26.54 -6.80 -12.49
N GLY A 164 -27.30 -6.73 -13.57
CA GLY A 164 -28.30 -5.69 -13.80
C GLY A 164 -28.21 -5.12 -15.22
N ASP A 165 -28.90 -4.01 -15.47
CA ASP A 165 -28.87 -3.34 -16.77
C ASP A 165 -27.60 -2.48 -16.91
N PHE A 166 -26.52 -3.14 -17.34
CA PHE A 166 -25.20 -2.54 -17.56
C PHE A 166 -24.79 -2.61 -19.03
N GLN A 167 -25.74 -2.57 -19.97
CA GLN A 167 -25.40 -2.57 -21.39
C GLN A 167 -24.58 -1.33 -21.77
N TRP A 168 -24.97 -0.16 -21.25
CA TRP A 168 -24.23 1.10 -21.41
C TRP A 168 -22.77 0.98 -20.95
N LEU A 169 -22.51 0.24 -19.87
CA LEU A 169 -21.18 0.05 -19.30
C LEU A 169 -20.34 -0.79 -20.25
N LYS A 170 -20.91 -1.92 -20.73
CA LYS A 170 -20.26 -2.81 -21.68
C LYS A 170 -19.92 -2.09 -22.99
N ASP A 171 -20.84 -1.30 -23.53
CA ASP A 171 -20.67 -0.62 -24.81
C ASP A 171 -19.60 0.49 -24.75
N GLN A 172 -19.49 1.20 -23.62
CA GLN A 172 -18.59 2.34 -23.49
C GLN A 172 -17.20 2.01 -22.94
N TYR A 173 -17.08 0.97 -22.11
CA TYR A 173 -15.86 0.70 -21.33
C TYR A 173 -15.28 -0.70 -21.52
N PHE A 174 -15.89 -1.53 -22.37
CA PHE A 174 -15.39 -2.88 -22.66
C PHE A 174 -15.29 -3.15 -24.16
N THR A 175 -14.45 -4.13 -24.50
CA THR A 175 -14.34 -4.73 -25.82
C THR A 175 -14.63 -6.22 -25.71
N ARG A 176 -15.32 -6.80 -26.70
CA ARG A 176 -15.50 -8.25 -26.76
C ARG A 176 -14.20 -8.92 -27.19
N THR A 177 -13.84 -9.96 -26.44
CA THR A 177 -12.74 -10.87 -26.76
C THR A 177 -13.22 -11.98 -27.70
N VAL A 178 -12.28 -12.68 -28.34
CA VAL A 178 -12.56 -13.76 -29.31
C VAL A 178 -13.41 -14.88 -28.68
N ASP A 179 -13.20 -15.18 -27.41
CA ASP A 179 -13.94 -16.20 -26.65
C ASP A 179 -15.23 -15.67 -26.00
N GLY A 180 -15.68 -14.48 -26.39
CA GLY A 180 -16.96 -13.90 -25.95
C GLY A 180 -16.95 -13.26 -24.56
N ARG A 181 -15.79 -13.14 -23.90
CA ARG A 181 -15.63 -12.38 -22.66
C ARG A 181 -15.48 -10.87 -22.92
N TYR A 182 -15.56 -10.07 -21.86
CA TYR A 182 -15.44 -8.61 -21.92
C TYR A 182 -14.10 -8.15 -21.35
N ARG A 183 -13.29 -7.47 -22.14
CA ARG A 183 -12.03 -6.86 -21.70
C ARG A 183 -12.23 -5.37 -21.48
N ILE A 184 -11.88 -4.88 -20.30
CA ILE A 184 -11.96 -3.45 -19.98
C ILE A 184 -10.98 -2.64 -20.85
N LEU A 185 -11.37 -1.43 -21.24
CA LEU A 185 -10.52 -0.56 -22.05
C LEU A 185 -9.19 -0.25 -21.35
N GLU A 186 -8.10 -0.26 -22.14
CA GLU A 186 -6.74 -0.06 -21.63
C GLU A 186 -6.57 1.24 -20.85
N LYS A 187 -7.22 2.32 -21.30
CA LYS A 187 -7.20 3.63 -20.63
C LYS A 187 -7.76 3.58 -19.20
N ILE A 188 -8.77 2.74 -18.96
CA ILE A 188 -9.32 2.53 -17.61
C ILE A 188 -8.45 1.54 -16.84
N ARG A 189 -7.98 0.49 -17.52
CA ARG A 189 -7.11 -0.53 -16.93
C ARG A 189 -5.87 0.08 -16.27
N LYS A 190 -5.24 1.04 -16.96
CA LYS A 190 -4.03 1.74 -16.51
C LYS A 190 -4.25 2.69 -15.33
N MET A 191 -5.50 3.05 -15.00
CA MET A 191 -5.79 3.89 -13.83
C MET A 191 -5.62 3.13 -12.51
N VAL A 192 -5.71 1.80 -12.51
CA VAL A 192 -5.70 0.98 -11.30
C VAL A 192 -4.34 0.31 -11.10
N THR A 193 -3.79 0.44 -9.90
CA THR A 193 -2.59 -0.30 -9.47
C THR A 193 -2.99 -1.43 -8.52
N PHE A 194 -2.67 -2.67 -8.89
CA PHE A 194 -2.98 -3.86 -8.09
C PHE A 194 -1.77 -4.36 -7.33
N ASN A 195 -1.86 -4.43 -6.01
CA ASN A 195 -0.82 -4.94 -5.12
C ASN A 195 -1.40 -5.98 -4.16
N TYR A 196 -0.61 -6.97 -3.75
CA TYR A 196 -1.04 -7.82 -2.63
C TYR A 196 -0.85 -7.08 -1.30
N LEU A 197 -1.81 -7.23 -0.41
CA LEU A 197 -1.73 -6.79 0.99
C LEU A 197 -2.65 -7.67 1.84
N ASN A 198 -2.12 -8.23 2.93
CA ASN A 198 -2.92 -8.82 3.98
C ASN A 198 -3.29 -7.76 5.02
N LEU A 199 -4.55 -7.33 5.04
CA LEU A 199 -5.06 -6.34 6.00
C LEU A 199 -4.83 -6.77 7.47
N ALA A 200 -4.86 -8.07 7.76
CA ALA A 200 -4.69 -8.52 9.14
C ALA A 200 -3.25 -8.40 9.64
N THR A 201 -2.27 -8.76 8.81
CA THR A 201 -0.88 -8.98 9.26
C THR A 201 0.10 -7.93 8.75
N ASP A 202 -0.12 -7.41 7.55
CA ASP A 202 0.84 -6.52 6.90
C ASP A 202 0.80 -5.12 7.54
N PRO A 203 1.92 -4.38 7.52
CA PRO A 203 2.01 -3.05 8.08
C PRO A 203 1.34 -2.02 7.16
N TYR A 204 0.42 -1.23 7.71
CA TYR A 204 -0.17 -0.05 7.07
C TYR A 204 -0.83 0.86 8.12
N PRO A 205 -0.97 2.18 7.87
CA PRO A 205 -0.51 2.91 6.68
C PRO A 205 1.01 2.87 6.50
N SER A 206 1.48 2.92 5.26
CA SER A 206 2.90 3.12 4.93
C SER A 206 3.02 3.79 3.57
N LEU A 207 4.05 4.60 3.40
CA LEU A 207 4.42 5.17 2.11
C LEU A 207 4.90 4.09 1.14
N PHE A 208 5.54 3.03 1.65
CA PHE A 208 6.16 2.00 0.81
C PHE A 208 5.17 1.13 0.05
N ASN A 209 4.04 0.82 0.68
CA ASN A 209 2.94 0.12 0.03
C ASN A 209 1.86 1.08 -0.49
N ASN A 210 2.11 2.39 -0.42
CA ASN A 210 1.26 3.45 -0.93
C ASN A 210 -0.14 3.46 -0.29
N THR A 211 -0.27 3.08 1.00
CA THR A 211 -1.55 3.02 1.72
C THR A 211 -1.75 4.18 2.70
N ASN A 212 -0.97 5.26 2.61
CA ASN A 212 -1.07 6.43 3.48
C ASN A 212 -1.92 7.56 2.86
N ALA A 213 -2.42 8.46 3.71
CA ALA A 213 -3.11 9.70 3.36
C ALA A 213 -4.23 9.58 2.29
N MET A 214 -5.02 8.53 2.32
CA MET A 214 -6.12 8.27 1.38
C MET A 214 -7.27 9.26 1.55
N ASP A 215 -7.76 9.84 0.45
CA ASP A 215 -9.01 10.61 0.48
C ASP A 215 -10.22 9.69 0.63
N ILE A 216 -10.16 8.50 0.03
CA ILE A 216 -11.24 7.50 0.09
C ILE A 216 -10.66 6.09 0.25
N ILE A 217 -11.20 5.32 1.19
CA ILE A 217 -10.93 3.89 1.33
C ILE A 217 -12.24 3.11 1.16
N PHE A 218 -12.23 2.11 0.29
CA PHE A 218 -13.26 1.09 0.21
C PHE A 218 -12.75 -0.13 0.94
N CYS A 219 -13.54 -0.65 1.88
CA CYS A 219 -13.28 -1.92 2.55
C CYS A 219 -14.62 -2.61 2.74
N ARG A 220 -15.11 -3.22 1.65
CA ARG A 220 -16.50 -3.69 1.53
C ARG A 220 -16.56 -5.20 1.36
N ASN A 221 -17.37 -5.84 2.18
CA ASN A 221 -17.54 -7.31 2.19
C ASN A 221 -16.23 -8.07 2.47
N VAL A 222 -15.36 -7.49 3.31
CA VAL A 222 -14.05 -8.04 3.73
C VAL A 222 -14.04 -8.30 5.23
N LEU A 223 -14.44 -7.32 6.04
CA LEU A 223 -14.31 -7.36 7.51
C LEU A 223 -15.14 -8.48 8.13
N MET A 224 -16.25 -8.86 7.49
CA MET A 224 -17.10 -9.97 7.93
C MET A 224 -16.41 -11.34 7.90
N TYR A 225 -15.28 -11.47 7.18
CA TYR A 225 -14.49 -12.69 7.14
C TYR A 225 -13.33 -12.69 8.13
N LEU A 226 -13.04 -11.57 8.78
CA LEU A 226 -11.91 -11.47 9.70
C LEU A 226 -12.28 -11.90 11.11
N GLU A 227 -11.29 -12.36 11.87
CA GLU A 227 -11.47 -12.57 13.31
C GLU A 227 -11.89 -11.24 13.97
N PRO A 228 -12.87 -11.23 14.89
CA PRO A 228 -13.44 -9.98 15.42
C PRO A 228 -12.46 -8.99 16.03
N SER A 229 -11.42 -9.45 16.73
CA SER A 229 -10.38 -8.58 17.28
C SER A 229 -9.49 -7.98 16.18
N LEU A 230 -9.18 -8.76 15.14
CA LEU A 230 -8.45 -8.30 13.96
C LEU A 230 -9.27 -7.32 13.14
N ALA A 231 -10.57 -7.53 12.96
CA ALA A 231 -11.45 -6.59 12.26
C ALA A 231 -11.40 -5.19 12.91
N LYS A 232 -11.42 -5.12 14.24
CA LYS A 232 -11.26 -3.86 14.99
C LYS A 232 -9.90 -3.21 14.75
N LEU A 233 -8.83 -4.01 14.74
CA LEU A 233 -7.48 -3.51 14.44
C LEU A 233 -7.37 -2.98 13.01
N VAL A 234 -7.94 -3.68 12.03
CA VAL A 234 -7.99 -3.27 10.63
C VAL A 234 -8.69 -1.92 10.52
N VAL A 235 -9.88 -1.74 11.09
CA VAL A 235 -10.62 -0.47 11.03
C VAL A 235 -9.82 0.69 11.65
N ARG A 236 -9.09 0.45 12.75
CA ARG A 236 -8.17 1.46 13.33
C ARG A 236 -7.05 1.83 12.36
N ARG A 237 -6.46 0.87 11.66
CA ARG A 237 -5.42 1.13 10.65
C ARG A 237 -6.00 1.86 9.44
N LEU A 238 -7.20 1.52 8.97
CA LEU A 238 -7.89 2.25 7.90
C LEU A 238 -8.14 3.72 8.29
N TYR A 239 -8.59 3.98 9.51
CA TYR A 239 -8.74 5.36 10.01
C TYR A 239 -7.43 6.17 9.94
N ARG A 240 -6.29 5.52 10.26
CA ARG A 240 -4.96 6.16 10.17
C ARG A 240 -4.53 6.38 8.72
N ALA A 241 -4.86 5.44 7.85
CA ALA A 241 -4.58 5.52 6.43
C ALA A 241 -5.34 6.64 5.72
N LEU A 242 -6.43 7.15 6.29
CA LEU A 242 -7.17 8.28 5.71
C LEU A 242 -6.49 9.62 5.98
N ALA A 243 -6.51 10.48 4.97
CA ALA A 243 -6.34 11.91 5.16
C ALA A 243 -7.48 12.47 6.04
N ASP A 244 -7.24 13.64 6.62
CA ASP A 244 -8.30 14.38 7.32
C ASP A 244 -9.44 14.70 6.34
N GLU A 245 -10.68 14.63 6.85
CA GLU A 245 -11.91 14.69 6.05
C GLU A 245 -12.09 13.54 5.04
N GLY A 246 -11.24 12.51 5.10
CA GLY A 246 -11.32 11.33 4.23
C GLY A 246 -12.49 10.40 4.56
N TRP A 247 -12.90 9.61 3.56
CA TRP A 247 -14.10 8.77 3.61
C TRP A 247 -13.79 7.27 3.62
N VAL A 248 -14.58 6.51 4.37
CA VAL A 248 -14.62 5.04 4.27
C VAL A 248 -15.97 4.59 3.75
N LEU A 249 -15.92 3.77 2.70
CA LEU A 249 -17.05 3.01 2.21
C LEU A 249 -16.93 1.56 2.68
N HIS A 250 -17.91 1.12 3.45
CA HIS A 250 -18.03 -0.26 3.94
C HIS A 250 -19.33 -0.88 3.44
N SER A 251 -19.49 -2.20 3.63
CA SER A 251 -20.77 -2.87 3.37
C SER A 251 -21.70 -2.79 4.58
N VAL A 252 -23.00 -2.66 4.34
CA VAL A 252 -24.04 -2.64 5.38
C VAL A 252 -24.04 -3.90 6.26
N THR A 253 -23.50 -5.02 5.78
CA THR A 253 -23.47 -6.30 6.50
C THR A 253 -22.31 -6.44 7.48
N GLU A 254 -21.41 -5.46 7.58
CA GLU A 254 -20.15 -5.60 8.33
C GLU A 254 -20.19 -5.01 9.74
N GLY A 255 -21.28 -4.33 10.12
CA GLY A 255 -21.40 -3.73 11.46
C GLY A 255 -20.29 -2.72 11.77
N PHE A 256 -19.79 -2.00 10.75
CA PHE A 256 -18.59 -1.16 10.80
C PHE A 256 -18.52 -0.22 12.01
N HIS A 257 -19.64 0.42 12.38
CA HIS A 257 -19.72 1.31 13.55
C HIS A 257 -19.39 0.65 14.89
N LEU A 258 -19.59 -0.66 15.02
CA LEU A 258 -19.26 -1.42 16.24
C LEU A 258 -17.75 -1.66 16.38
N LEU A 259 -17.00 -1.49 15.30
CA LEU A 259 -15.58 -1.78 15.26
C LEU A 259 -14.73 -0.58 15.69
N PHE A 260 -15.20 0.65 15.42
CA PHE A 260 -14.47 1.87 15.77
C PHE A 260 -15.34 3.13 15.78
N THR A 261 -15.32 3.86 16.90
CA THR A 261 -16.25 4.98 17.16
C THR A 261 -15.70 6.37 16.81
N LYS A 262 -14.42 6.50 16.41
CA LYS A 262 -13.85 7.81 16.02
C LYS A 262 -14.29 8.31 14.65
N PHE A 263 -14.95 7.48 13.86
CA PHE A 263 -15.58 7.95 12.62
C PHE A 263 -16.86 8.74 12.93
N VAL A 264 -17.13 9.74 12.10
CA VAL A 264 -18.43 10.42 12.05
C VAL A 264 -19.29 9.69 11.03
N ALA A 265 -20.49 9.27 11.45
CA ALA A 265 -21.45 8.61 10.58
C ALA A 265 -22.23 9.67 9.80
N VAL A 266 -22.21 9.59 8.48
CA VAL A 266 -22.91 10.54 7.59
C VAL A 266 -23.96 9.79 6.78
N THR A 267 -25.21 10.21 6.92
CA THR A 267 -26.35 9.56 6.27
C THR A 267 -26.73 10.26 4.97
N PHE A 268 -26.76 9.48 3.89
CA PHE A 268 -27.22 9.83 2.55
C PHE A 268 -28.56 9.11 2.28
N PRO A 269 -29.29 9.44 1.19
CA PRO A 269 -30.49 8.71 0.82
C PRO A 269 -30.23 7.20 0.65
N GLY A 270 -30.71 6.40 1.61
CA GLY A 270 -30.63 4.94 1.59
C GLY A 270 -29.31 4.31 2.06
N VAL A 271 -28.30 5.10 2.49
CA VAL A 271 -27.01 4.57 2.97
C VAL A 271 -26.35 5.47 3.99
N THR A 272 -25.65 4.88 4.96
CA THR A 272 -24.77 5.60 5.89
C THR A 272 -23.33 5.24 5.58
N LEU A 273 -22.49 6.26 5.40
CA LEU A 273 -21.05 6.14 5.17
C LEU A 273 -20.30 6.87 6.29
N TYR A 274 -18.98 6.71 6.37
CA TYR A 274 -18.20 7.17 7.51
C TYR A 274 -17.08 8.10 7.06
N GLN A 275 -16.89 9.20 7.79
CA GLN A 275 -15.86 10.20 7.52
C GLN A 275 -14.92 10.36 8.72
N LYS A 276 -13.63 10.57 8.46
CA LYS A 276 -12.65 10.97 9.47
C LYS A 276 -12.72 12.48 9.66
N LYS A 277 -13.04 12.94 10.87
CA LYS A 277 -12.97 14.35 11.26
C LYS A 277 -12.05 14.51 12.47
N THR A 278 -11.05 15.37 12.38
CA THR A 278 -9.93 15.43 13.34
C THR A 278 -10.35 15.91 14.73
N ASN A 279 -11.56 16.45 14.91
CA ASN A 279 -12.09 16.98 16.17
C ASN A 279 -13.52 16.52 16.53
N GLN A 280 -14.02 15.44 15.92
CA GLN A 280 -15.36 14.91 16.22
C GLN A 280 -15.32 13.39 16.39
N VAL A 281 -16.04 12.88 17.39
CA VAL A 281 -16.10 11.45 17.71
C VAL A 281 -17.56 11.04 17.84
N GLY A 282 -17.95 9.96 17.15
CA GLY A 282 -19.25 9.31 17.35
C GLY A 282 -20.49 10.16 17.03
N ALA A 283 -20.32 11.24 16.27
CA ALA A 283 -21.45 12.05 15.81
C ALA A 283 -22.17 11.37 14.64
N LEU A 284 -23.51 11.47 14.65
CA LEU A 284 -24.35 11.15 13.49
C LEU A 284 -24.74 12.45 12.81
N GLU A 285 -24.38 12.58 11.54
CA GLU A 285 -24.71 13.70 10.69
C GLU A 285 -25.61 13.25 9.53
N ILE A 286 -26.52 14.12 9.13
CA ILE A 286 -27.24 13.97 7.86
C ILE A 286 -26.46 14.78 6.84
N TYR A 287 -26.13 14.17 5.70
CA TYR A 287 -25.43 14.88 4.64
C TYR A 287 -26.25 16.10 4.22
N ARG A 288 -25.62 17.27 4.30
CA ARG A 288 -26.15 18.53 3.77
C ARG A 288 -25.17 18.96 2.67
N PRO A 289 -25.62 19.09 1.41
CA PRO A 289 -24.77 19.59 0.35
C PRO A 289 -24.12 20.89 0.78
N SER A 290 -22.80 21.02 0.64
CA SER A 290 -22.13 22.28 0.90
C SER A 290 -22.69 23.38 -0.02
N GLU A 291 -22.91 24.60 0.50
CA GLU A 291 -23.45 25.76 -0.25
C GLU A 291 -22.45 26.35 -1.27
N HIS A 292 -21.50 25.56 -1.79
CA HIS A 292 -20.57 26.00 -2.81
C HIS A 292 -21.23 25.94 -4.20
N PRO A 293 -21.15 27.02 -5.01
CA PRO A 293 -21.98 27.16 -6.19
C PRO A 293 -21.63 26.10 -7.23
N LYS A 294 -22.63 25.30 -7.61
CA LYS A 294 -22.58 24.41 -8.78
C LYS A 294 -22.18 25.21 -10.01
N LYS A 295 -20.91 25.16 -10.41
CA LYS A 295 -20.53 25.53 -11.78
C LYS A 295 -20.73 24.30 -12.65
N GLU A 296 -21.73 24.39 -13.52
CA GLU A 296 -21.98 23.40 -14.57
C GLU A 296 -20.68 23.12 -15.33
N ILE A 297 -20.28 21.85 -15.33
CA ILE A 297 -19.14 21.38 -16.11
C ILE A 297 -19.61 21.28 -17.56
N VAL A 298 -19.35 22.34 -18.33
CA VAL A 298 -19.55 22.34 -19.79
C VAL A 298 -18.36 21.61 -20.42
N VAL A 299 -18.65 20.47 -21.07
CA VAL A 299 -17.71 19.74 -21.91
C VAL A 299 -17.45 20.57 -23.17
N LYS A 300 -16.19 20.94 -23.44
CA LYS A 300 -15.78 21.53 -24.72
C LYS A 300 -14.70 20.67 -25.39
N GLU A 301 -14.96 20.32 -26.64
CA GLU A 301 -14.07 19.58 -27.53
C GLU A 301 -12.96 20.47 -28.11
N GLY A 302 -11.74 19.90 -28.17
CA GLY A 302 -10.77 20.08 -29.25
C GLY A 302 -9.92 21.36 -29.27
N GLU A 303 -8.64 21.23 -28.93
CA GLU A 303 -7.56 22.05 -29.51
C GLU A 303 -6.23 21.25 -29.50
N LYS A 304 -5.45 21.39 -30.58
CA LYS A 304 -4.24 20.59 -30.91
C LYS A 304 -2.98 21.14 -30.20
N PRO A 305 -1.94 20.32 -29.96
CA PRO A 305 -0.73 20.76 -29.26
C PRO A 305 0.33 21.33 -30.22
N ASP A 306 0.92 22.47 -29.84
CA ASP A 306 2.05 23.13 -30.52
C ASP A 306 3.40 22.47 -30.21
N GLU A 307 4.27 22.57 -31.22
CA GLU A 307 5.62 22.01 -31.40
C GLU A 307 6.67 22.55 -30.42
N TRP A 308 7.61 21.69 -29.99
CA TRP A 308 8.76 22.06 -29.16
C TRP A 308 10.07 21.83 -29.91
N GLN A 309 10.91 22.87 -29.94
CA GLN A 309 12.24 22.88 -30.57
C GLN A 309 13.31 22.24 -29.69
N ALA A 310 14.24 21.55 -30.36
CA ALA A 310 15.38 20.86 -29.80
C ALA A 310 16.58 21.78 -29.55
N VAL A 311 17.39 21.47 -28.52
CA VAL A 311 18.77 21.94 -28.39
C VAL A 311 19.66 20.75 -28.03
N SER A 312 20.75 20.62 -28.79
CA SER A 312 21.76 19.56 -28.74
C SER A 312 23.01 19.99 -27.94
N PRO A 313 23.93 19.06 -27.65
CA PRO A 313 24.80 19.06 -26.48
C PRO A 313 26.26 19.44 -26.75
N THR A 314 27.00 19.75 -25.69
CA THR A 314 28.47 19.65 -25.49
C THR A 314 28.67 19.80 -23.97
N GLU A 315 29.57 19.14 -23.25
CA GLU A 315 30.91 18.65 -23.56
C GLU A 315 31.37 17.67 -22.46
N GLU A 316 32.34 16.82 -22.80
CA GLU A 316 32.97 15.78 -21.99
C GLU A 316 34.01 16.30 -20.99
N LEU A 317 34.43 15.42 -20.05
CA LEU A 317 35.79 15.18 -19.49
C LEU A 317 35.68 14.91 -17.98
N ASN A 318 36.53 14.12 -17.31
CA ASN A 318 37.39 12.98 -17.60
C ASN A 318 37.79 12.48 -16.18
N TYR A 319 37.78 11.17 -15.92
CA TYR A 319 38.06 10.60 -14.60
C TYR A 319 39.54 10.24 -14.46
N ASP A 320 40.17 10.64 -13.34
CA ASP A 320 41.41 10.04 -12.86
C ASP A 320 41.32 9.81 -11.33
N TRP A 321 41.41 8.54 -10.94
CA TRP A 321 41.45 8.07 -9.55
C TRP A 321 42.89 7.70 -9.19
N VAL A 322 43.40 8.23 -8.07
CA VAL A 322 44.65 7.77 -7.45
C VAL A 322 44.35 7.26 -6.03
N ARG A 323 44.65 5.98 -5.79
CA ARG A 323 44.66 5.30 -4.47
C ARG A 323 46.01 5.58 -3.77
N GLU A 324 46.07 5.66 -2.44
CA GLU A 324 46.40 4.58 -1.47
C GLU A 324 46.79 5.24 -0.11
N PRO A 325 47.07 4.54 1.02
CA PRO A 325 46.61 3.24 1.54
C PRO A 325 46.26 3.25 3.07
N GLU A 326 45.93 2.05 3.59
CA GLU A 326 45.54 1.63 4.95
C GLU A 326 46.49 2.00 6.11
N GLN A 327 45.94 2.15 7.33
CA GLN A 327 46.66 1.86 8.58
C GLN A 327 45.78 1.27 9.70
N VAL A 328 46.43 0.46 10.53
CA VAL A 328 45.96 -0.67 11.35
C VAL A 328 45.55 -0.29 12.78
N ARG A 329 44.62 -1.08 13.35
CA ARG A 329 44.06 -1.08 14.71
C ARG A 329 45.07 -1.11 15.87
N LYS A 330 44.70 -0.53 17.02
CA LYS A 330 45.03 -1.01 18.38
C LYS A 330 43.88 -0.72 19.37
N GLU A 331 43.47 -1.73 20.15
CA GLU A 331 42.62 -1.60 21.35
C GLU A 331 43.50 -1.46 22.61
N PRO A 332 43.03 -0.72 23.64
CA PRO A 332 42.91 -1.31 24.99
C PRO A 332 41.78 -0.63 25.84
N PRO A 333 41.70 -0.79 27.18
CA PRO A 333 41.23 -1.93 27.97
C PRO A 333 39.99 -1.59 28.84
N ILE A 334 39.44 -2.61 29.52
CA ILE A 334 38.23 -2.55 30.37
C ILE A 334 38.50 -1.83 31.72
N SER A 335 37.59 -0.95 32.13
CA SER A 335 37.51 -0.34 33.48
C SER A 335 36.05 -0.11 33.90
N GLU A 336 35.69 -0.56 35.10
CA GLU A 336 34.37 -0.48 35.74
C GLU A 336 34.09 0.90 36.37
N SER A 337 33.00 1.52 35.95
CA SER A 337 31.99 2.26 36.72
C SER A 337 31.14 3.04 35.72
N LEU A 338 29.82 2.81 35.68
CA LEU A 338 28.93 3.48 34.73
C LEU A 338 28.76 4.96 35.14
N PRO A 339 29.18 5.93 34.31
CA PRO A 339 29.01 7.35 34.60
C PRO A 339 27.53 7.76 34.57
N ALA A 340 27.19 8.92 35.14
CA ALA A 340 25.84 9.50 35.05
C ALA A 340 25.33 9.62 33.60
N GLU A 341 26.24 9.79 32.63
CA GLU A 341 25.96 9.72 31.18
C GLU A 341 25.36 8.37 30.74
N ALA A 342 25.72 7.25 31.37
CA ALA A 342 25.15 5.95 31.06
C ALA A 342 23.72 5.79 31.62
N VAL A 343 23.39 6.51 32.69
CA VAL A 343 22.03 6.53 33.27
C VAL A 343 21.12 7.44 32.45
N GLU A 344 21.58 8.62 32.04
CA GLU A 344 20.86 9.51 31.12
C GLU A 344 20.66 8.84 29.75
N LYS A 345 21.70 8.21 29.20
CA LYS A 345 21.60 7.43 27.96
C LYS A 345 20.62 6.26 28.07
N SER A 346 20.56 5.58 29.22
CA SER A 346 19.56 4.52 29.45
C SER A 346 18.12 5.03 29.53
N LEU A 347 17.92 6.27 29.97
CA LEU A 347 16.61 6.93 30.02
C LEU A 347 16.20 7.45 28.64
N GLU A 348 17.14 8.04 27.88
CA GLU A 348 16.95 8.48 26.50
C GLU A 348 16.65 7.30 25.56
N ASP A 349 17.39 6.19 25.69
CA ASP A 349 17.14 4.95 24.94
C ASP A 349 15.73 4.41 25.23
N SER A 350 15.29 4.47 26.50
CA SER A 350 13.93 4.08 26.90
C SER A 350 12.85 5.01 26.34
N LEU A 351 13.10 6.31 26.24
CA LEU A 351 12.14 7.27 25.67
C LEU A 351 12.02 7.12 24.16
N TYR A 352 13.15 6.88 23.49
CA TYR A 352 13.18 6.64 22.06
C TYR A 352 12.50 5.32 21.67
N GLU A 353 12.73 4.24 22.42
CA GLU A 353 12.00 2.98 22.24
C GLU A 353 10.48 3.17 22.40
N ASN A 354 10.06 3.96 23.40
CA ASN A 354 8.65 4.30 23.59
C ASN A 354 8.09 5.10 22.39
N ALA A 355 8.85 6.05 21.83
CA ALA A 355 8.44 6.78 20.63
C ALA A 355 8.25 5.85 19.43
N ILE A 356 9.15 4.88 19.23
CA ILE A 356 9.01 3.84 18.19
C ILE A 356 7.73 3.02 18.42
N GLN A 357 7.42 2.63 19.66
CA GLN A 357 6.20 1.89 19.97
C GLN A 357 4.95 2.73 19.67
N LEU A 358 4.93 4.00 20.09
CA LEU A 358 3.83 4.92 19.78
C LEU A 358 3.65 5.09 18.27
N PHE A 359 4.74 5.25 17.52
CA PHE A 359 4.74 5.32 16.07
C PHE A 359 4.15 4.05 15.43
N ARG A 360 4.64 2.86 15.82
CA ARG A 360 4.11 1.56 15.34
C ARG A 360 2.65 1.35 15.71
N HIS A 361 2.25 1.84 16.88
CA HIS A 361 0.88 1.87 17.34
C HIS A 361 0.09 3.02 16.75
N GLY A 362 0.63 3.83 15.82
CA GLY A 362 -0.05 4.92 15.12
C GLY A 362 -0.64 5.98 16.03
N LEU A 363 -0.08 6.15 17.23
CA LEU A 363 -0.39 7.21 18.18
C LEU A 363 0.50 8.42 17.85
N TYR A 364 0.30 8.98 16.65
CA TYR A 364 1.24 9.95 16.10
C TYR A 364 1.31 11.27 16.88
N GLN A 365 0.22 11.71 17.49
CA GLN A 365 0.26 12.94 18.30
C GLN A 365 1.13 12.76 19.55
N GLU A 366 0.90 11.68 20.30
CA GLU A 366 1.71 11.33 21.48
C GLU A 366 3.17 11.06 21.10
N CYS A 367 3.40 10.42 19.95
CA CYS A 367 4.74 10.20 19.41
C CYS A 367 5.43 11.53 19.05
N GLU A 368 4.74 12.46 18.39
CA GLU A 368 5.27 13.77 18.05
C GLU A 368 5.64 14.58 19.31
N GLU A 369 4.78 14.59 20.32
CA GLU A 369 5.04 15.26 21.61
C GLU A 369 6.26 14.67 22.32
N LEU A 370 6.34 13.33 22.38
CA LEU A 370 7.47 12.63 22.99
C LEU A 370 8.78 12.90 22.22
N LEU A 371 8.75 12.83 20.89
CA LEU A 371 9.91 13.11 20.05
C LEU A 371 10.36 14.56 20.14
N LYS A 372 9.44 15.52 20.24
CA LYS A 372 9.81 16.92 20.50
C LYS A 372 10.54 17.06 21.82
N SER A 373 10.04 16.43 22.88
CA SER A 373 10.73 16.41 24.17
C SER A 373 12.12 15.77 24.07
N CYS A 374 12.26 14.64 23.38
CA CYS A 374 13.57 13.99 23.17
C CYS A 374 14.55 14.93 22.43
N LEU A 375 14.08 15.59 21.36
CA LEU A 375 14.89 16.48 20.53
C LEU A 375 15.18 17.84 21.18
N GLU A 376 14.41 18.27 22.17
CA GLU A 376 14.74 19.43 23.02
C GLU A 376 15.96 19.14 23.90
N HIS A 377 16.07 17.92 24.43
CA HIS A 377 17.20 17.48 25.26
C HIS A 377 18.42 17.13 24.41
N ASN A 378 18.22 16.47 23.27
CA ASN A 378 19.28 16.13 22.32
C ASN A 378 18.94 16.57 20.88
N PRO A 379 19.21 17.84 20.52
CA PRO A 379 18.92 18.38 19.19
C PRO A 379 19.73 17.76 18.05
N ALA A 380 20.77 16.98 18.36
CA ALA A 380 21.60 16.29 17.37
C ALA A 380 21.23 14.81 17.20
N ASP A 381 20.15 14.33 17.84
CA ASP A 381 19.72 12.95 17.70
C ASP A 381 19.21 12.66 16.28
N PHE A 382 20.04 11.99 15.50
CA PHE A 382 19.73 11.56 14.13
C PHE A 382 18.46 10.70 14.07
N GLN A 383 18.29 9.76 15.01
CA GLN A 383 17.23 8.76 14.96
C GLN A 383 15.86 9.37 15.30
N GLY A 384 15.81 10.35 16.21
CA GLY A 384 14.64 11.19 16.47
C GLY A 384 14.20 12.00 15.24
N HIS A 385 15.14 12.59 14.50
CA HIS A 385 14.82 13.34 13.27
C HIS A 385 14.28 12.43 12.16
N VAL A 386 14.86 11.24 11.97
CA VAL A 386 14.37 10.25 11.00
C VAL A 386 12.95 9.79 11.35
N LEU A 387 12.69 9.48 12.63
CA LEU A 387 11.36 9.03 13.06
C LEU A 387 10.32 10.15 12.92
N MET A 388 10.69 11.40 13.20
CA MET A 388 9.82 12.55 12.98
C MET A 388 9.49 12.75 11.49
N ALA A 389 10.47 12.59 10.59
CA ALA A 389 10.24 12.64 9.15
C ALA A 389 9.26 11.56 8.68
N ARG A 390 9.42 10.31 9.15
CA ARG A 390 8.52 9.18 8.86
C ARG A 390 7.10 9.45 9.38
N LEU A 391 6.98 9.96 10.61
CA LEU A 391 5.71 10.34 11.23
C LEU A 391 4.92 11.34 10.39
N TYR A 392 5.55 12.44 9.96
CA TYR A 392 4.86 13.42 9.11
C TYR A 392 4.56 12.88 7.71
N ALA A 393 5.43 12.03 7.18
CA ALA A 393 5.22 11.45 5.86
C ALA A 393 4.02 10.48 5.84
N ASP A 394 3.87 9.64 6.86
CA ASP A 394 2.69 8.77 7.04
C ASP A 394 1.38 9.55 7.17
N GLN A 395 1.43 10.75 7.78
CA GLN A 395 0.30 11.67 7.87
C GLN A 395 0.02 12.43 6.56
N GLY A 396 0.88 12.33 5.54
CA GLY A 396 0.78 13.09 4.30
C GLY A 396 1.24 14.55 4.41
N ARG A 397 1.83 14.95 5.54
CA ARG A 397 2.44 16.28 5.74
C ARG A 397 3.83 16.32 5.11
N LEU A 398 3.88 16.20 3.78
CA LEU A 398 5.12 15.96 3.04
C LEU A 398 6.14 17.10 3.16
N SER A 399 5.71 18.35 3.30
CA SER A 399 6.62 19.49 3.48
C SER A 399 7.35 19.43 4.82
N ASP A 400 6.62 19.10 5.90
CA ASP A 400 7.21 18.93 7.22
C ASP A 400 8.13 17.71 7.25
N ALA A 401 7.68 16.60 6.64
CA ALA A 401 8.49 15.40 6.50
C ALA A 401 9.82 15.66 5.79
N GLN A 402 9.79 16.43 4.69
CA GLN A 402 11.00 16.81 3.97
C GLN A 402 11.93 17.67 4.85
N ALA A 403 11.39 18.66 5.56
CA ALA A 403 12.19 19.51 6.45
C ALA A 403 12.88 18.71 7.55
N TRP A 404 12.18 17.75 8.17
CA TRP A 404 12.75 16.85 9.17
C TRP A 404 13.77 15.88 8.58
N CYS A 405 13.54 15.38 7.37
CA CYS A 405 14.47 14.53 6.66
C CYS A 405 15.76 15.29 6.29
N GLU A 406 15.66 16.54 5.86
CA GLU A 406 16.83 17.39 5.57
C GLU A 406 17.67 17.69 6.82
N LYS A 407 17.03 17.87 7.99
CA LYS A 407 17.73 17.96 9.27
C LYS A 407 18.46 16.65 9.63
N ALA A 408 17.82 15.49 9.43
CA ALA A 408 18.48 14.20 9.66
C ALA A 408 19.71 14.03 8.75
N ILE A 409 19.60 14.40 7.47
CA ILE A 409 20.72 14.37 6.51
C ILE A 409 21.85 15.34 6.91
N SER A 410 21.52 16.51 7.47
CA SER A 410 22.55 17.46 7.89
C SER A 410 23.38 16.95 9.08
N ILE A 411 22.75 16.17 9.97
CA ILE A 411 23.39 15.49 11.10
C ILE A 411 24.25 14.30 10.61
N ASN A 412 23.68 13.41 9.80
CA ASN A 412 24.39 12.27 9.24
C ASN A 412 24.21 12.16 7.72
N LYS A 413 25.18 12.73 6.99
CA LYS A 413 25.17 12.78 5.52
C LYS A 413 25.41 11.42 4.85
N LEU A 414 26.00 10.47 5.58
CA LEU A 414 26.45 9.17 5.05
C LEU A 414 25.43 8.05 5.28
N ASP A 415 24.27 8.35 5.86
CA ASP A 415 23.21 7.36 6.05
C ASP A 415 22.40 7.15 4.76
N ALA A 416 22.55 5.98 4.15
CA ALA A 416 21.83 5.65 2.92
C ALA A 416 20.30 5.59 3.11
N GLY A 417 19.83 5.14 4.28
CA GLY A 417 18.40 5.04 4.61
C GLY A 417 17.70 6.39 4.60
N CYS A 418 18.37 7.42 5.11
CA CYS A 418 17.87 8.78 5.14
C CYS A 418 17.73 9.38 3.73
N HIS A 419 18.71 9.16 2.84
CA HIS A 419 18.60 9.57 1.44
C HIS A 419 17.50 8.80 0.69
N TYR A 420 17.29 7.53 1.03
CA TYR A 420 16.17 6.75 0.50
C TYR A 420 14.82 7.29 0.99
N LEU A 421 14.68 7.62 2.29
CA LEU A 421 13.48 8.26 2.84
C LEU A 421 13.20 9.60 2.16
N ARG A 422 14.23 10.42 1.93
CA ARG A 422 14.12 11.67 1.17
C ARG A 422 13.58 11.40 -0.23
N ALA A 423 14.09 10.38 -0.92
CA ALA A 423 13.58 10.03 -2.23
C ALA A 423 12.09 9.64 -2.21
N VAL A 424 11.67 8.83 -1.23
CA VAL A 424 10.27 8.41 -1.09
C VAL A 424 9.35 9.62 -0.84
N ILE A 425 9.76 10.53 0.04
CA ILE A 425 9.04 11.80 0.27
C ILE A 425 8.96 12.61 -1.03
N LEU A 426 10.05 12.73 -1.78
CA LEU A 426 10.10 13.46 -3.05
C LEU A 426 9.22 12.79 -4.13
N ILE A 427 9.12 11.46 -4.16
CA ILE A 427 8.22 10.71 -5.06
C ILE A 427 6.77 11.07 -4.75
N GLU A 428 6.38 11.06 -3.49
CA GLU A 428 5.02 11.46 -3.08
C GLU A 428 4.73 12.94 -3.40
N GLN A 429 5.75 13.80 -3.32
CA GLN A 429 5.68 15.19 -3.78
C GLN A 429 5.79 15.35 -5.30
N ARG A 430 5.99 14.27 -6.07
CA ARG A 430 6.24 14.25 -7.53
C ARG A 430 7.48 14.98 -8.03
N ARG A 431 8.46 15.19 -7.17
CA ARG A 431 9.77 15.75 -7.55
C ARG A 431 10.68 14.63 -8.03
N PHE A 432 10.29 13.97 -9.11
CA PHE A 432 10.91 12.71 -9.58
C PHE A 432 12.39 12.84 -9.93
N THR A 433 12.80 13.96 -10.54
CA THR A 433 14.21 14.21 -10.87
C THR A 433 15.07 14.25 -9.60
N GLU A 434 14.59 14.91 -8.56
CA GLU A 434 15.27 15.01 -7.28
C GLU A 434 15.21 13.70 -6.50
N ALA A 435 14.09 12.96 -6.60
CA ALA A 435 13.97 11.63 -6.03
C ALA A 435 14.97 10.66 -6.67
N GLU A 436 15.14 10.70 -8.00
CA GLU A 436 16.12 9.89 -8.71
C GLU A 436 17.55 10.24 -8.25
N GLN A 437 17.87 11.53 -8.07
CA GLN A 437 19.15 11.95 -7.51
C GLN A 437 19.37 11.43 -6.08
N ALA A 438 18.36 11.54 -5.22
CA ALA A 438 18.41 11.04 -3.85
C ALA A 438 18.58 9.51 -3.79
N LEU A 439 17.92 8.77 -4.67
CA LEU A 439 18.10 7.31 -4.80
C LEU A 439 19.50 6.94 -5.30
N ARG A 440 20.04 7.67 -6.27
CA ARG A 440 21.42 7.48 -6.73
C ARG A 440 22.41 7.77 -5.61
N HIS A 441 22.14 8.77 -4.78
CA HIS A 441 22.96 9.06 -3.60
C HIS A 441 22.88 7.92 -2.56
N ALA A 442 21.68 7.41 -2.28
CA ALA A 442 21.49 6.26 -1.41
C ALA A 442 22.27 5.02 -1.92
N LEU A 443 22.25 4.76 -3.24
CA LEU A 443 23.00 3.68 -3.88
C LEU A 443 24.51 3.93 -3.92
N TYR A 444 24.95 5.19 -3.99
CA TYR A 444 26.37 5.51 -3.89
C TYR A 444 26.92 5.19 -2.49
N LEU A 445 26.15 5.50 -1.45
CA LEU A 445 26.51 5.19 -0.06
C LEU A 445 26.37 3.70 0.26
N ASN A 446 25.34 3.05 -0.27
CA ASN A 446 25.10 1.62 -0.12
C ASN A 446 24.67 0.98 -1.45
N PRO A 447 25.63 0.41 -2.21
CA PRO A 447 25.33 -0.27 -3.48
C PRO A 447 24.41 -1.49 -3.34
N ASP A 448 24.34 -2.08 -2.15
CA ASP A 448 23.53 -3.27 -1.88
C ASP A 448 22.11 -2.93 -1.38
N PHE A 449 21.70 -1.66 -1.48
CA PHE A 449 20.40 -1.21 -1.03
C PHE A 449 19.27 -1.67 -1.97
N VAL A 450 18.68 -2.82 -1.64
CA VAL A 450 17.59 -3.48 -2.40
C VAL A 450 16.43 -2.53 -2.71
N LEU A 451 15.92 -1.79 -1.72
CA LEU A 451 14.77 -0.90 -1.94
C LEU A 451 15.11 0.25 -2.88
N ALA A 452 16.30 0.85 -2.78
CA ALA A 452 16.70 1.92 -3.67
C ALA A 452 16.81 1.45 -5.12
N HIS A 453 17.32 0.22 -5.36
CA HIS A 453 17.27 -0.41 -6.67
C HIS A 453 15.83 -0.64 -7.15
N PHE A 454 14.98 -1.23 -6.32
CA PHE A 454 13.58 -1.47 -6.68
C PHE A 454 12.83 -0.18 -7.04
N THR A 455 12.99 0.87 -6.22
CA THR A 455 12.33 2.15 -6.39
C THR A 455 12.82 2.90 -7.63
N LEU A 456 14.13 2.89 -7.91
CA LEU A 456 14.66 3.40 -9.18
C LEU A 456 14.15 2.61 -10.39
N GLY A 457 14.09 1.27 -10.26
CA GLY A 457 13.55 0.42 -11.31
C GLY A 457 12.08 0.74 -11.62
N SER A 458 11.29 1.03 -10.59
CA SER A 458 9.89 1.43 -10.70
C SER A 458 9.74 2.83 -11.32
N LEU A 459 10.51 3.83 -10.86
CA LEU A 459 10.51 5.17 -11.45
C LEU A 459 10.93 5.17 -12.92
N ALA A 460 12.00 4.44 -13.25
CA ALA A 460 12.45 4.29 -14.63
C ALA A 460 11.38 3.61 -15.50
N ARG A 461 10.59 2.69 -14.93
CA ARG A 461 9.49 2.02 -15.64
C ARG A 461 8.34 2.97 -15.95
N GLU A 462 7.95 3.79 -14.97
CA GLU A 462 6.91 4.81 -15.14
C GLU A 462 7.29 5.80 -16.23
N ASP A 463 8.57 6.16 -16.29
CA ASP A 463 9.15 7.03 -17.32
C ASP A 463 9.52 6.30 -18.63
N LEU A 464 9.01 5.07 -18.83
CA LEU A 464 9.20 4.24 -20.02
C LEU A 464 10.68 3.92 -20.37
N ARG A 465 11.61 4.11 -19.44
CA ARG A 465 13.03 3.72 -19.52
C ARG A 465 13.19 2.22 -19.20
N ILE A 466 12.69 1.37 -20.10
CA ILE A 466 12.56 -0.09 -19.87
C ILE A 466 13.90 -0.80 -19.63
N SER A 467 14.96 -0.41 -20.34
CA SER A 467 16.29 -1.02 -20.18
C SER A 467 16.89 -0.73 -18.80
N LEU A 468 16.82 0.53 -18.37
CA LEU A 468 17.27 0.97 -17.05
C LEU A 468 16.45 0.29 -15.94
N SER A 469 15.13 0.27 -16.09
CA SER A 469 14.22 -0.42 -15.17
C SER A 469 14.59 -1.91 -15.00
N SER A 470 14.82 -2.61 -16.12
CA SER A 470 15.21 -4.02 -16.10
C SER A 470 16.51 -4.26 -15.33
N ARG A 471 17.54 -3.42 -15.55
CA ARG A 471 18.82 -3.53 -14.86
C ARG A 471 18.67 -3.37 -13.35
N HIS A 472 17.89 -2.39 -12.90
CA HIS A 472 17.65 -2.17 -11.47
C HIS A 472 16.89 -3.33 -10.83
N PHE A 473 15.87 -3.89 -11.50
CA PHE A 473 15.15 -5.06 -11.01
C PHE A 473 16.02 -6.32 -10.96
N GLU A 474 16.84 -6.57 -11.99
CA GLU A 474 17.80 -7.68 -12.00
C GLU A 474 18.81 -7.56 -10.87
N HIS A 475 19.31 -6.35 -10.60
CA HIS A 475 20.24 -6.12 -9.50
C HIS A 475 19.58 -6.31 -8.13
N ALA A 476 18.36 -5.80 -7.93
CA ALA A 476 17.59 -6.04 -6.71
C ALA A 476 17.35 -7.55 -6.49
N LEU A 477 17.01 -8.30 -7.54
CA LEU A 477 16.87 -9.77 -7.47
C LEU A 477 18.19 -10.50 -7.16
N LEU A 478 19.33 -9.97 -7.63
CA LEU A 478 20.65 -10.50 -7.32
C LEU A 478 20.98 -10.32 -5.84
N LEU A 479 20.80 -9.11 -5.32
CA LEU A 479 21.03 -8.76 -3.91
C LEU A 479 20.15 -9.59 -2.97
N LEU A 480 18.89 -9.83 -3.36
CA LEU A 480 17.95 -10.67 -2.61
C LEU A 480 18.38 -12.13 -2.47
N LYS A 481 19.36 -12.62 -3.26
CA LYS A 481 19.91 -13.97 -3.05
C LYS A 481 20.72 -14.09 -1.76
N ASN A 482 21.16 -12.98 -1.19
CA ASN A 482 21.91 -12.94 0.06
C ASN A 482 21.02 -12.96 1.31
N TYR A 483 19.69 -12.92 1.13
CA TYR A 483 18.71 -12.93 2.20
C TYR A 483 17.94 -14.25 2.24
N GLN A 484 17.55 -14.70 3.44
CA GLN A 484 16.54 -15.73 3.59
C GLN A 484 15.16 -15.16 3.28
N THR A 485 14.24 -16.01 2.83
CA THR A 485 12.87 -15.61 2.43
C THR A 485 12.13 -14.78 3.49
N ASN A 486 12.39 -15.03 4.78
CA ASN A 486 11.70 -14.40 5.89
C ASN A 486 12.46 -13.20 6.49
N ASP A 487 13.64 -12.86 5.98
CA ASP A 487 14.39 -11.72 6.47
C ASP A 487 13.64 -10.44 6.12
N ILE A 488 13.48 -9.55 7.10
CA ILE A 488 12.90 -8.21 6.88
C ILE A 488 13.97 -7.36 6.20
N LEU A 489 13.60 -6.69 5.11
CA LEU A 489 14.52 -5.79 4.43
C LEU A 489 14.72 -4.52 5.28
N PRO A 490 15.96 -3.99 5.35
CA PRO A 490 16.20 -2.70 5.95
C PRO A 490 15.35 -1.60 5.30
N GLU A 491 14.87 -0.64 6.09
CA GLU A 491 14.08 0.52 5.64
C GLU A 491 12.73 0.22 4.98
N SER A 492 12.24 -1.04 5.00
CA SER A 492 11.07 -1.47 4.21
C SER A 492 9.75 -1.52 4.99
N ASP A 493 9.72 -0.95 6.20
CA ASP A 493 8.62 -1.05 7.16
C ASP A 493 8.10 -2.48 7.38
N GLY A 494 8.96 -3.51 7.31
CA GLY A 494 8.56 -4.90 7.59
C GLY A 494 8.36 -5.80 6.37
N VAL A 495 8.54 -5.29 5.14
CA VAL A 495 8.54 -6.14 3.93
C VAL A 495 9.68 -7.16 3.97
N THR A 496 9.38 -8.44 3.75
CA THR A 496 10.39 -9.50 3.71
C THR A 496 11.13 -9.58 2.37
N ALA A 497 12.34 -10.14 2.36
CA ALA A 497 13.13 -10.38 1.16
C ALA A 497 12.38 -11.28 0.15
N GLY A 498 11.71 -12.33 0.65
CA GLY A 498 10.85 -13.17 -0.17
C GLY A 498 9.73 -12.37 -0.84
N ARG A 499 9.05 -11.51 -0.06
CA ARG A 499 7.99 -10.65 -0.56
C ARG A 499 8.47 -9.68 -1.63
N MET A 500 9.62 -9.04 -1.39
CA MET A 500 10.23 -8.14 -2.37
C MET A 500 10.60 -8.87 -3.66
N LYS A 501 11.12 -10.11 -3.57
CA LYS A 501 11.42 -10.94 -4.73
C LYS A 501 10.17 -11.22 -5.57
N ASP A 502 9.05 -11.54 -4.92
CA ASP A 502 7.78 -11.79 -5.59
C ASP A 502 7.23 -10.51 -6.26
N ILE A 503 7.29 -9.37 -5.58
CA ILE A 503 6.93 -8.06 -6.13
C ILE A 503 7.75 -7.78 -7.40
N ILE A 504 9.08 -7.84 -7.30
CA ILE A 504 9.96 -7.57 -8.45
C ILE A 504 9.68 -8.55 -9.59
N SER A 505 9.52 -9.83 -9.28
CA SER A 505 9.24 -10.87 -10.29
C SER A 505 7.91 -10.63 -11.00
N SER A 506 6.87 -10.18 -10.30
CA SER A 506 5.56 -9.85 -10.91
C SER A 506 5.65 -8.65 -11.86
N VAL A 507 6.41 -7.62 -11.48
CA VAL A 507 6.63 -6.41 -12.28
C VAL A 507 7.53 -6.72 -13.48
N TYR A 508 8.57 -7.53 -13.27
CA TYR A 508 9.55 -7.94 -14.27
C TYR A 508 8.97 -8.91 -15.31
N SER A 509 8.11 -9.87 -14.90
CA SER A 509 7.54 -10.90 -15.79
C SER A 509 6.54 -10.37 -16.83
N ARG A 510 6.08 -9.11 -16.71
CA ARG A 510 5.35 -8.43 -17.79
C ARG A 510 6.18 -8.24 -19.08
N LYS A 511 7.46 -8.63 -19.07
CA LYS A 511 8.40 -8.59 -20.20
C LYS A 511 8.23 -9.76 -21.19
N SER A 512 7.64 -10.91 -20.81
CA SER A 512 7.51 -12.07 -21.71
C SER A 512 6.23 -12.11 -22.54
N ALA A 513 5.15 -11.45 -22.10
CA ALA A 513 3.87 -11.46 -22.82
C ALA A 513 3.74 -10.36 -23.90
N ALA A 514 4.61 -9.34 -23.89
CA ALA A 514 4.54 -8.20 -24.81
C ALA A 514 5.64 -8.19 -25.89
N SER A 515 6.59 -9.13 -25.84
CA SER A 515 7.69 -9.25 -26.81
C SER A 515 7.55 -10.49 -27.74
N GLY A 516 6.43 -11.20 -27.65
CA GLY A 516 6.16 -12.43 -28.41
C GLY A 516 4.83 -12.43 -29.18
N ALA A 517 4.28 -11.26 -29.52
CA ALA A 517 3.11 -11.12 -30.39
C ALA A 517 3.43 -10.21 -31.58
#